data_AF-A0A959B974-F1
#
_entry.id   AF-A0A959B974-F1
#
_cell.length_a   1.000
_cell.length_b   1.000
_cell.length_c   1.000
_cell.angle_alpha   90.00
_cell.angle_beta   90.00
_cell.angle_gamma   90.00
#
_symmetry.space_group_name_H-M   'P 1'
#
loop_
_entity.id
_entity.type
_entity.pdbx_description
1 polymer ?
#
loop_
_entity_poly.entity_id
_entity_poly.type
_entity_poly.pdbx_seq_one_letter_code
_entity_poly.pdbx_strand_id
1 'polypeptide(L)'
;SYPPDQKQGFVLYHNWVVNTPMETGVAEPDKALAALKAGSRFVNPFGVFVTGIDRDDSAGSEEGSFAAGKKTFSYVGAVMTLPTGVQAIAENNYGRPDEALAYLQRLVRSFSFALPGSMYEVSPDFGMMTQAWTIYSLYVPMVQQFFGITPEAPQRKIHIHPQMPSGWEQASLENLSVGDNRLSMRYNRTGDAITVTIDQSRKDWQLALSFPKGQYRTWRLNGQRINPEIVGPYEQVEANGKQVELELVQ
;
A
#
# COMPACT_ATOMS: atom_id res chain seq x y z
N SER A 1 -9.69 -21.07 -27.85
CA SER A 1 -11.11 -20.72 -28.07
C SER A 1 -11.96 -21.62 -27.19
N TYR A 2 -13.03 -21.08 -26.61
CA TYR A 2 -13.93 -21.87 -25.78
C TYR A 2 -15.04 -22.51 -26.64
N PRO A 3 -15.55 -23.71 -26.30
CA PRO A 3 -16.63 -24.35 -27.06
C PRO A 3 -17.93 -23.52 -26.95
N PRO A 4 -18.63 -23.26 -28.06
CA PRO A 4 -19.80 -22.38 -28.08
C PRO A 4 -20.98 -22.88 -27.23
N ASP A 5 -21.10 -24.20 -27.06
CA ASP A 5 -22.26 -24.82 -26.39
C ASP A 5 -21.97 -25.22 -24.93
N GLN A 6 -20.76 -24.95 -24.44
CA GLN A 6 -20.38 -25.27 -23.07
C GLN A 6 -20.73 -24.10 -22.14
N LYS A 7 -21.78 -24.30 -21.32
CA LYS A 7 -22.05 -23.39 -20.20
C LYS A 7 -20.89 -23.43 -19.23
N GLN A 8 -20.22 -22.30 -19.06
CA GLN A 8 -19.19 -22.10 -18.06
C GLN A 8 -19.38 -20.73 -17.40
N GLY A 9 -18.99 -20.64 -16.13
CA GLY A 9 -18.93 -19.36 -15.44
C GLY A 9 -17.67 -18.61 -15.86
N PHE A 10 -17.82 -17.34 -16.21
CA PHE A 10 -16.69 -16.44 -16.41
C PHE A 10 -16.56 -15.56 -15.18
N VAL A 11 -15.36 -15.49 -14.60
CA VAL A 11 -15.04 -14.47 -13.60
C VAL A 11 -14.90 -13.15 -14.35
N LEU A 12 -15.97 -12.36 -14.34
CA LEU A 12 -15.95 -11.00 -14.85
C LEU A 12 -15.48 -10.10 -13.73
N TYR A 13 -14.34 -9.43 -13.94
CA TYR A 13 -13.91 -8.32 -13.08
C TYR A 13 -14.81 -7.11 -13.38
N HIS A 14 -16.05 -7.18 -12.92
CA HIS A 14 -17.08 -6.23 -13.32
C HIS A 14 -16.94 -4.90 -12.56
N ASN A 15 -16.41 -4.93 -11.34
CA ASN A 15 -16.30 -3.75 -10.49
C ASN A 15 -15.13 -3.93 -9.51
N TRP A 16 -14.38 -2.88 -9.24
CA TRP A 16 -13.27 -2.85 -8.27
C TRP A 16 -13.64 -3.41 -6.87
N VAL A 17 -14.92 -3.36 -6.48
CA VAL A 17 -15.43 -3.89 -5.20
C VAL A 17 -15.12 -5.39 -5.01
N VAL A 18 -14.83 -6.13 -6.08
CA VAL A 18 -14.38 -7.53 -5.97
C VAL A 18 -13.05 -7.68 -5.21
N ASN A 19 -12.30 -6.58 -5.04
CA ASN A 19 -11.07 -6.55 -4.26
C ASN A 19 -11.27 -6.26 -2.78
N THR A 20 -12.46 -5.84 -2.34
CA THR A 20 -12.73 -5.51 -0.94
C THR A 20 -12.38 -6.65 0.03
N PRO A 21 -12.56 -7.95 -0.30
CA PRO A 21 -12.08 -9.03 0.55
C PRO A 21 -10.57 -9.00 0.80
N MET A 22 -9.77 -8.62 -0.20
CA MET A 22 -8.31 -8.49 -0.05
C MET A 22 -7.92 -7.16 0.64
N GLU A 23 -8.62 -6.06 0.32
CA GLU A 23 -8.43 -4.76 0.97
C GLU A 23 -8.69 -4.80 2.48
N THR A 24 -9.67 -5.58 2.91
CA THR A 24 -10.04 -5.74 4.33
C THR A 24 -9.30 -6.89 5.01
N GLY A 25 -8.47 -7.64 4.26
CA GLY A 25 -7.68 -8.76 4.77
C GLY A 25 -8.49 -10.01 5.14
N VAL A 26 -9.76 -10.09 4.73
CA VAL A 26 -10.64 -11.24 5.04
C VAL A 26 -10.50 -12.40 4.05
N ALA A 27 -9.91 -12.17 2.87
CA ALA A 27 -9.70 -13.24 1.90
C ALA A 27 -8.61 -14.21 2.37
N GLU A 28 -8.83 -15.50 2.10
CA GLU A 28 -7.83 -16.54 2.37
C GLU A 28 -6.56 -16.29 1.49
N PRO A 29 -5.34 -16.43 2.04
CA PRO A 29 -4.10 -16.04 1.36
C PRO A 29 -3.93 -16.57 -0.07
N ASP A 30 -4.13 -17.87 -0.32
CA ASP A 30 -3.91 -18.44 -1.65
C ASP A 30 -4.91 -17.90 -2.66
N LYS A 31 -6.18 -17.75 -2.25
CA LYS A 31 -7.22 -17.13 -3.09
C LYS A 31 -6.96 -15.65 -3.34
N ALA A 32 -6.48 -14.92 -2.33
CA ALA A 32 -6.16 -13.50 -2.46
C ALA A 32 -5.04 -13.29 -3.47
N LEU A 33 -3.94 -14.04 -3.38
CA LEU A 33 -2.82 -13.94 -4.32
C LEU A 33 -3.24 -14.26 -5.76
N ALA A 34 -4.08 -15.28 -5.95
CA ALA A 34 -4.65 -15.60 -7.25
C ALA A 34 -5.54 -14.46 -7.80
N ALA A 35 -6.40 -13.89 -6.95
CA ALA A 35 -7.29 -12.79 -7.31
C ALA A 35 -6.52 -11.51 -7.64
N LEU A 36 -5.52 -11.13 -6.84
CA LEU A 36 -4.67 -9.97 -7.07
C LEU A 36 -3.88 -10.10 -8.39
N LYS A 37 -3.35 -11.30 -8.68
CA LYS A 37 -2.70 -11.59 -9.97
C LYS A 37 -3.65 -11.48 -11.16
N ALA A 38 -4.92 -11.84 -11.00
CA ALA A 38 -5.92 -11.62 -12.04
C ALA A 38 -6.27 -10.12 -12.18
N GLY A 39 -6.42 -9.44 -11.05
CA GLY A 39 -6.73 -8.01 -10.93
C GLY A 39 -5.68 -7.10 -11.59
N SER A 40 -4.40 -7.46 -11.53
CA SER A 40 -3.30 -6.69 -12.13
C SER A 40 -3.40 -6.50 -13.64
N ARG A 41 -4.23 -7.31 -14.30
CA ARG A 41 -4.52 -7.13 -15.71
C ARG A 41 -5.38 -5.88 -15.93
N PHE A 42 -6.26 -5.49 -15.01
CA PHE A 42 -7.27 -4.45 -15.20
C PHE A 42 -6.74 -3.04 -14.89
N VAL A 43 -5.66 -2.67 -15.57
CA VAL A 43 -4.96 -1.39 -15.39
C VAL A 43 -4.68 -0.69 -16.71
N ASN A 44 -4.55 0.63 -16.65
CA ASN A 44 -3.90 1.46 -17.66
C ASN A 44 -2.72 2.23 -17.02
N PRO A 45 -1.97 3.07 -17.76
CA PRO A 45 -0.86 3.84 -17.21
C PRO A 45 -1.20 4.69 -15.97
N PHE A 46 -2.46 5.09 -15.80
CA PHE A 46 -2.93 5.96 -14.72
C PHE A 46 -3.59 5.23 -13.53
N GLY A 47 -3.85 3.92 -13.62
CA GLY A 47 -4.40 3.16 -12.49
C GLY A 47 -5.31 1.99 -12.88
N VAL A 48 -6.19 1.60 -11.95
CA VAL A 48 -7.11 0.46 -12.07
C VAL A 48 -8.45 0.89 -12.65
N PHE A 49 -8.97 0.12 -13.62
CA PHE A 49 -10.30 0.37 -14.18
C PHE A 49 -11.40 0.15 -13.14
N VAL A 50 -12.42 1.01 -13.15
CA VAL A 50 -13.60 0.86 -12.29
C VAL A 50 -14.38 -0.41 -12.67
N THR A 51 -14.45 -0.71 -13.96
CA THR A 51 -15.12 -1.90 -14.51
C THR A 51 -14.24 -2.54 -15.59
N GLY A 52 -14.24 -3.87 -15.68
CA GLY A 52 -13.46 -4.63 -16.67
C GLY A 52 -14.25 -5.04 -17.92
N ILE A 53 -15.40 -4.41 -18.20
CA ILE A 53 -16.35 -4.83 -19.25
C ILE A 53 -15.89 -4.46 -20.66
N ASP A 54 -15.25 -3.30 -20.83
CA ASP A 54 -14.85 -2.78 -22.16
C ASP A 54 -13.34 -2.87 -22.36
N ARG A 55 -12.85 -4.10 -22.19
CA ARG A 55 -11.44 -4.39 -22.43
C ARG A 55 -11.29 -5.05 -23.80
N ASP A 56 -10.82 -4.30 -24.78
CA ASP A 56 -10.24 -4.89 -25.99
C ASP A 56 -8.71 -5.07 -25.83
N ASP A 57 -8.05 -5.65 -26.82
CA ASP A 57 -6.61 -5.95 -26.79
C ASP A 57 -5.73 -4.68 -26.72
N SER A 58 -6.31 -3.49 -26.89
CA SER A 58 -5.63 -2.19 -26.79
C SER A 58 -5.80 -1.52 -25.41
N ALA A 59 -6.71 -2.01 -24.58
CA ALA A 59 -6.96 -1.48 -23.24
C ALA A 59 -5.76 -1.70 -22.31
N GLY A 60 -5.01 -0.61 -22.10
CA GLY A 60 -3.77 -0.55 -21.32
C GLY A 60 -2.61 0.16 -22.02
N SER A 61 -2.69 0.40 -23.33
CA SER A 61 -1.67 1.16 -24.10
C SER A 61 -2.00 2.63 -24.30
N GLU A 62 -3.19 3.08 -23.89
CA GLU A 62 -3.60 4.48 -24.07
C GLU A 62 -2.95 5.38 -23.00
N GLU A 63 -2.07 6.27 -23.45
CA GLU A 63 -1.55 7.40 -22.66
C GLU A 63 -2.37 8.69 -22.90
N GLY A 64 -3.55 8.57 -23.51
CA GLY A 64 -4.39 9.68 -23.93
C GLY A 64 -5.34 10.25 -22.86
N SER A 65 -6.01 11.34 -23.22
CA SER A 65 -7.07 11.99 -22.42
C SER A 65 -8.29 11.07 -22.27
N PHE A 66 -8.79 10.93 -21.05
CA PHE A 66 -10.09 10.27 -20.82
C PHE A 66 -11.25 11.19 -21.22
N ALA A 67 -11.07 12.50 -21.06
CA ALA A 67 -12.07 13.51 -21.39
C ALA A 67 -12.31 13.67 -22.91
N ALA A 68 -11.33 13.32 -23.74
CA ALA A 68 -11.42 13.49 -25.20
C ALA A 68 -12.67 12.79 -25.78
N GLY A 69 -13.53 13.57 -26.42
CA GLY A 69 -14.76 13.07 -27.05
C GLY A 69 -15.90 12.72 -26.09
N LYS A 70 -15.72 12.85 -24.77
CA LYS A 70 -16.77 12.56 -23.76
C LYS A 70 -17.38 13.85 -23.21
N LYS A 71 -18.71 13.99 -23.35
CA LYS A 71 -19.49 15.08 -22.72
C LYS A 71 -20.17 14.66 -21.42
N THR A 72 -20.24 13.36 -21.17
CA THR A 72 -20.95 12.77 -20.03
C THR A 72 -20.10 11.64 -19.48
N PHE A 73 -20.10 11.49 -18.16
CA PHE A 73 -19.33 10.46 -17.49
C PHE A 73 -19.86 9.06 -17.81
N SER A 74 -18.95 8.10 -17.97
CA SER A 74 -19.24 6.68 -18.03
C SER A 74 -18.16 5.91 -17.28
N TYR A 75 -18.56 4.85 -16.57
CA TYR A 75 -17.64 3.94 -15.88
C TYR A 75 -16.85 3.04 -16.83
N VAL A 76 -17.26 3.00 -18.10
CA VAL A 76 -16.59 2.29 -19.18
C VAL A 76 -15.23 2.94 -19.48
N GLY A 77 -14.17 2.14 -19.32
CA GLY A 77 -12.78 2.59 -19.49
C GLY A 77 -12.31 3.62 -18.46
N ALA A 78 -13.11 3.90 -17.42
CA ALA A 78 -12.75 4.86 -16.38
C ALA A 78 -11.74 4.25 -15.44
N VAL A 79 -10.68 4.99 -15.16
CA VAL A 79 -9.72 4.71 -14.09
C VAL A 79 -9.91 5.77 -13.01
N MET A 80 -9.99 5.35 -11.77
CA MET A 80 -10.21 6.25 -10.64
C MET A 80 -9.21 6.01 -9.53
N THR A 81 -8.99 7.05 -8.72
CA THR A 81 -8.03 7.02 -7.61
C THR A 81 -8.39 6.00 -6.55
N LEU A 82 -9.69 5.81 -6.28
CA LEU A 82 -10.19 4.90 -5.25
C LEU A 82 -9.98 3.41 -5.60
N PRO A 83 -10.42 2.88 -6.76
CA PRO A 83 -10.09 1.52 -7.20
C PRO A 83 -8.59 1.21 -7.16
N THR A 84 -7.77 2.18 -7.58
CA THR A 84 -6.31 2.05 -7.58
C THR A 84 -5.75 1.94 -6.17
N GLY A 85 -6.27 2.76 -5.23
CA GLY A 85 -5.92 2.68 -3.81
C GLY A 85 -6.33 1.37 -3.17
N VAL A 86 -7.55 0.91 -3.41
CA VAL A 86 -8.08 -0.38 -2.92
C VAL A 86 -7.17 -1.51 -3.36
N GLN A 87 -6.77 -1.54 -4.64
CA GLN A 87 -5.84 -2.54 -5.15
C GLN A 87 -4.47 -2.42 -4.47
N ALA A 88 -3.90 -1.22 -4.35
CA ALA A 88 -2.59 -1.03 -3.69
C ALA A 88 -2.60 -1.51 -2.23
N ILE A 89 -3.64 -1.18 -1.48
CA ILE A 89 -3.82 -1.60 -0.08
C ILE A 89 -3.97 -3.12 0.00
N ALA A 90 -4.75 -3.70 -0.91
CA ALA A 90 -4.93 -5.13 -1.02
C ALA A 90 -3.62 -5.86 -1.33
N GLU A 91 -2.77 -5.37 -2.24
CA GLU A 91 -1.45 -5.97 -2.50
C GLU A 91 -0.60 -6.02 -1.23
N ASN A 92 -0.56 -4.91 -0.48
CA ASN A 92 0.22 -4.81 0.75
C ASN A 92 -0.27 -5.74 1.86
N ASN A 93 -1.59 -5.93 2.02
CA ASN A 93 -2.15 -6.85 3.02
C ASN A 93 -1.69 -8.31 2.82
N TYR A 94 -1.25 -8.67 1.61
CA TYR A 94 -0.74 -10.00 1.27
C TYR A 94 0.76 -9.99 0.93
N GLY A 95 1.51 -9.02 1.46
CA GLY A 95 2.98 -9.04 1.40
C GLY A 95 3.57 -8.67 0.03
N ARG A 96 2.87 -7.87 -0.79
CA ARG A 96 3.32 -7.47 -2.14
C ARG A 96 3.60 -5.95 -2.25
N PRO A 97 4.58 -5.40 -1.50
CA PRO A 97 4.81 -3.95 -1.45
C PRO A 97 5.30 -3.32 -2.75
N ASP A 98 6.01 -4.08 -3.58
CA ASP A 98 6.44 -3.58 -4.90
C ASP A 98 5.26 -3.37 -5.84
N GLU A 99 4.29 -4.27 -5.79
CA GLU A 99 3.07 -4.17 -6.59
C GLU A 99 2.21 -3.01 -6.11
N ALA A 100 2.06 -2.88 -4.78
CA ALA A 100 1.41 -1.73 -4.17
C ALA A 100 2.04 -0.41 -4.65
N LEU A 101 3.38 -0.30 -4.60
CA LEU A 101 4.10 0.88 -5.08
C LEU A 101 3.85 1.14 -6.57
N ALA A 102 3.80 0.11 -7.40
CA ALA A 102 3.51 0.24 -8.82
C ALA A 102 2.13 0.88 -9.08
N TYR A 103 1.11 0.52 -8.28
CA TYR A 103 -0.22 1.18 -8.36
C TYR A 103 -0.17 2.64 -7.91
N LEU A 104 0.56 2.95 -6.84
CA LEU A 104 0.73 4.35 -6.40
C LEU A 104 1.43 5.20 -7.46
N GLN A 105 2.44 4.63 -8.12
CA GLN A 105 3.16 5.30 -9.21
C GLN A 105 2.25 5.60 -10.41
N ARG A 106 1.31 4.72 -10.74
CA ARG A 106 0.27 4.97 -11.76
C ARG A 106 -0.64 6.13 -11.34
N LEU A 107 -1.12 6.10 -10.11
CA LEU A 107 -2.02 7.11 -9.55
C LEU A 107 -1.39 8.51 -9.60
N VAL A 108 -0.11 8.66 -9.24
CA VAL A 108 0.57 9.96 -9.23
C VAL A 108 0.99 10.46 -10.62
N ARG A 109 0.77 9.70 -11.71
CA ARG A 109 1.10 10.18 -13.07
C ARG A 109 0.28 11.40 -13.48
N SER A 110 -0.95 11.53 -12.99
CA SER A 110 -1.80 12.70 -13.21
C SER A 110 -1.67 13.77 -12.12
N PHE A 111 -0.67 13.66 -11.25
CA PHE A 111 -0.46 14.63 -10.17
C PHE A 111 -0.13 16.00 -10.74
N SER A 112 -0.85 17.01 -10.25
CA SER A 112 -0.72 18.41 -10.66
C SER A 112 -1.08 18.72 -12.12
N PHE A 113 -1.85 17.86 -12.81
CA PHE A 113 -2.31 18.14 -14.19
C PHE A 113 -3.18 19.40 -14.30
N ALA A 114 -4.03 19.67 -13.31
CA ALA A 114 -4.91 20.84 -13.31
C ALA A 114 -4.84 21.72 -12.05
N LEU A 115 -4.50 21.15 -10.89
CA LEU A 115 -4.29 21.89 -9.65
C LEU A 115 -2.98 21.41 -8.99
N PRO A 116 -2.02 22.31 -8.71
CA PRO A 116 -0.80 21.94 -8.00
C PRO A 116 -1.12 21.23 -6.69
N GLY A 117 -0.50 20.06 -6.48
CA GLY A 117 -0.71 19.27 -5.27
C GLY A 117 -1.93 18.33 -5.31
N SER A 118 -2.64 18.22 -6.43
CA SER A 118 -3.87 17.43 -6.53
C SER A 118 -3.93 16.54 -7.77
N MET A 119 -4.96 15.70 -7.85
CA MET A 119 -5.22 14.77 -8.94
C MET A 119 -6.72 14.75 -9.24
N TYR A 120 -7.04 14.47 -10.50
CA TYR A 120 -8.41 14.22 -10.92
C TYR A 120 -9.00 12.97 -10.25
N GLU A 121 -10.30 13.03 -9.99
CA GLU A 121 -11.11 11.90 -9.54
C GLU A 121 -11.07 10.74 -10.54
N VAL A 122 -11.21 11.06 -11.82
CA VAL A 122 -11.13 10.13 -12.94
C VAL A 122 -9.87 10.46 -13.73
N SER A 123 -8.89 9.57 -13.64
CA SER A 123 -7.60 9.78 -14.26
C SER A 123 -7.66 9.57 -15.78
N PRO A 124 -6.88 10.33 -16.57
CA PRO A 124 -5.96 11.36 -16.10
C PRO A 124 -6.58 12.75 -15.89
N ASP A 125 -7.72 13.07 -16.50
CA ASP A 125 -8.13 14.45 -16.76
C ASP A 125 -9.64 14.72 -16.76
N PHE A 126 -10.42 13.96 -16.00
CA PHE A 126 -11.88 14.10 -15.97
C PHE A 126 -12.47 14.13 -14.55
N GLY A 127 -13.65 14.74 -14.43
CA GLY A 127 -14.35 14.87 -13.15
C GLY A 127 -13.72 15.95 -12.26
N MET A 128 -13.88 15.82 -10.95
CA MET A 128 -13.36 16.82 -10.02
C MET A 128 -11.83 16.73 -9.94
N MET A 129 -11.14 17.86 -10.09
CA MET A 129 -9.67 17.97 -10.03
C MET A 129 -9.09 17.86 -8.62
N THR A 130 -9.93 17.70 -7.59
CA THR A 130 -9.54 17.53 -6.18
C THR A 130 -10.64 16.83 -5.41
N GLN A 131 -10.43 15.55 -5.09
CA GLN A 131 -11.32 14.80 -4.22
C GLN A 131 -10.61 14.39 -2.95
N ALA A 132 -11.21 14.69 -1.79
CA ALA A 132 -10.58 14.45 -0.49
C ALA A 132 -10.29 12.96 -0.24
N TRP A 133 -11.13 12.06 -0.74
CA TRP A 133 -10.92 10.61 -0.59
C TRP A 133 -9.74 10.08 -1.40
N THR A 134 -9.20 10.81 -2.38
CA THR A 134 -7.99 10.39 -3.11
C THR A 134 -6.80 10.17 -2.17
N ILE A 135 -6.76 10.90 -1.04
CA ILE A 135 -5.68 10.77 -0.06
C ILE A 135 -5.64 9.39 0.62
N TYR A 136 -6.77 8.69 0.69
CA TYR A 136 -6.87 7.32 1.19
C TYR A 136 -5.87 6.40 0.47
N SER A 137 -5.84 6.51 -0.86
CA SER A 137 -5.00 5.70 -1.75
C SER A 137 -3.50 5.94 -1.55
N LEU A 138 -3.10 7.03 -0.89
CA LEU A 138 -1.69 7.34 -0.61
C LEU A 138 -1.35 7.09 0.86
N TYR A 139 -2.14 7.62 1.79
CA TYR A 139 -1.79 7.64 3.21
C TYR A 139 -1.86 6.27 3.87
N VAL A 140 -2.83 5.43 3.50
CA VAL A 140 -2.90 4.08 4.05
C VAL A 140 -1.69 3.26 3.62
N PRO A 141 -1.36 3.15 2.30
CA PRO A 141 -0.14 2.45 1.88
C PRO A 141 1.14 3.04 2.45
N MET A 142 1.30 4.36 2.46
CA MET A 142 2.54 4.97 2.94
C MET A 142 2.69 4.82 4.46
N VAL A 143 1.73 5.31 5.24
CA VAL A 143 1.88 5.41 6.71
C VAL A 143 1.60 4.08 7.40
N GLN A 144 0.49 3.42 7.05
CA GLN A 144 0.03 2.25 7.80
C GLN A 144 0.64 0.94 7.29
N GLN A 145 1.09 0.86 6.03
CA GLN A 145 1.59 -0.39 5.44
C GLN A 145 3.11 -0.35 5.18
N PHE A 146 3.64 0.60 4.39
CA PHE A 146 5.08 0.67 4.11
C PHE A 146 5.89 0.99 5.37
N PHE A 147 5.52 2.06 6.09
CA PHE A 147 6.10 2.34 7.41
C PHE A 147 5.50 1.45 8.51
N GLY A 148 4.34 0.85 8.28
CA GLY A 148 3.75 -0.14 9.18
C GLY A 148 3.24 0.42 10.51
N ILE A 149 2.90 1.71 10.58
CA ILE A 149 2.62 2.38 11.87
C ILE A 149 1.13 2.25 12.20
N THR A 150 0.82 1.52 13.26
CA THR A 150 -0.53 1.31 13.79
C THR A 150 -0.59 1.68 15.27
N PRO A 151 -1.14 2.85 15.63
CA PRO A 151 -1.24 3.27 17.03
C PRO A 151 -2.37 2.60 17.80
N GLU A 152 -2.07 2.10 18.99
CA GLU A 152 -3.01 1.81 20.07
C GLU A 152 -2.94 2.94 21.11
N ALA A 153 -3.41 4.12 20.70
CA ALA A 153 -3.23 5.36 21.46
C ALA A 153 -3.78 5.32 22.90
N PRO A 154 -4.94 4.69 23.21
CA PRO A 154 -5.42 4.57 24.59
C PRO A 154 -4.45 3.83 25.53
N GLN A 155 -3.64 2.92 24.98
CA GLN A 155 -2.63 2.14 25.69
C GLN A 155 -1.23 2.78 25.64
N ARG A 156 -1.07 3.94 24.98
CA ARG A 156 0.23 4.55 24.66
C ARG A 156 1.20 3.58 23.97
N LYS A 157 0.67 2.73 23.08
CA LYS A 157 1.44 1.74 22.33
C LYS A 157 1.37 2.04 20.83
N ILE A 158 2.46 1.81 20.12
CA ILE A 158 2.55 1.92 18.66
C ILE A 158 3.11 0.61 18.13
N HIS A 159 2.33 -0.08 17.30
CA HIS A 159 2.80 -1.22 16.54
C HIS A 159 3.45 -0.72 15.26
N ILE A 160 4.63 -1.26 14.96
CA ILE A 160 5.45 -0.86 13.81
C ILE A 160 5.85 -2.12 13.07
N HIS A 161 5.31 -2.32 11.87
CA HIS A 161 5.51 -3.49 11.01
C HIS A 161 5.97 -3.07 9.61
N PRO A 162 7.24 -2.63 9.44
CA PRO A 162 7.68 -2.04 8.18
C PRO A 162 7.64 -3.06 7.03
N GLN A 163 7.01 -2.67 5.93
CA GLN A 163 6.93 -3.47 4.70
C GLN A 163 7.33 -2.60 3.50
N MET A 164 8.60 -2.19 3.48
CA MET A 164 9.12 -1.30 2.45
C MET A 164 9.17 -1.97 1.07
N PRO A 165 8.87 -1.24 -0.02
CA PRO A 165 9.16 -1.68 -1.38
C PRO A 165 10.64 -2.05 -1.53
N SER A 166 10.92 -3.11 -2.28
CA SER A 166 12.26 -3.64 -2.48
C SER A 166 13.19 -2.67 -3.19
N GLY A 167 12.68 -1.69 -3.92
CA GLY A 167 13.48 -0.62 -4.53
C GLY A 167 13.91 0.49 -3.57
N TRP A 168 13.40 0.55 -2.34
CA TRP A 168 13.69 1.62 -1.39
C TRP A 168 14.80 1.20 -0.43
N GLU A 169 15.98 1.79 -0.64
CA GLU A 169 17.10 1.62 0.30
C GLU A 169 16.97 2.56 1.50
N GLN A 170 16.43 3.77 1.31
CA GLN A 170 16.27 4.76 2.37
C GLN A 170 14.88 5.39 2.27
N ALA A 171 14.21 5.54 3.41
CA ALA A 171 12.93 6.24 3.52
C ALA A 171 12.79 6.86 4.92
N SER A 172 12.12 8.02 5.01
CA SER A 172 11.75 8.63 6.29
C SER A 172 10.31 9.12 6.31
N LEU A 173 9.69 9.02 7.48
CA LEU A 173 8.40 9.63 7.81
C LEU A 173 8.58 10.41 9.10
N GLU A 174 8.32 11.71 9.06
CA GLU A 174 8.69 12.62 10.14
C GLU A 174 7.49 13.35 10.70
N ASN A 175 7.56 13.68 12.00
CA ASN A 175 6.57 14.49 12.71
C ASN A 175 5.13 13.90 12.68
N LEU A 176 5.02 12.56 12.63
CA LEU A 176 3.73 11.88 12.69
C LEU A 176 3.09 12.12 14.06
N SER A 177 1.87 12.63 14.04
CA SER A 177 1.11 12.92 15.26
C SER A 177 0.41 11.67 15.76
N VAL A 178 0.68 11.26 17.01
CA VAL A 178 0.05 10.10 17.64
C VAL A 178 -0.34 10.45 19.06
N GLY A 179 -1.64 10.74 19.30
CA GLY A 179 -2.09 11.23 20.61
C GLY A 179 -1.32 12.49 21.05
N ASP A 180 -0.70 12.45 22.23
CA ASP A 180 0.18 13.51 22.76
C ASP A 180 1.67 13.32 22.37
N ASN A 181 1.96 12.40 21.46
CA ASN A 181 3.29 12.09 20.94
C ASN A 181 3.50 12.62 19.50
N ARG A 182 4.77 12.79 19.15
CA ARG A 182 5.29 13.01 17.81
C ARG A 182 6.33 11.93 17.54
N LEU A 183 6.14 11.20 16.46
CA LEU A 183 6.95 10.07 16.03
C LEU A 183 7.63 10.42 14.70
N SER A 184 8.92 10.13 14.58
CA SER A 184 9.65 10.12 13.32
C SER A 184 10.33 8.76 13.16
N MET A 185 10.25 8.18 11.97
CA MET A 185 10.85 6.89 11.65
C MET A 185 11.73 7.03 10.41
N ARG A 186 12.94 6.49 10.50
CA ARG A 186 13.88 6.35 9.38
C ARG A 186 14.14 4.88 9.14
N TYR A 187 14.08 4.48 7.88
CA TYR A 187 14.41 3.14 7.41
C TYR A 187 15.63 3.25 6.50
N ASN A 188 16.59 2.36 6.71
CA ASN A 188 17.76 2.20 5.85
C ASN A 188 18.01 0.71 5.61
N ARG A 189 18.27 0.31 4.38
CA ARG A 189 18.69 -1.03 4.00
C ARG A 189 20.01 -0.96 3.26
N THR A 190 21.01 -1.65 3.78
CA THR A 190 22.35 -1.74 3.19
C THR A 190 22.72 -3.22 3.05
N GLY A 191 22.73 -3.74 1.82
CA GLY A 191 22.86 -5.17 1.57
C GLY A 191 21.76 -5.96 2.28
N ASP A 192 22.16 -6.94 3.10
CA ASP A 192 21.25 -7.81 3.85
C ASP A 192 20.87 -7.26 5.24
N ALA A 193 21.32 -6.04 5.56
CA ALA A 193 21.04 -5.39 6.83
C ALA A 193 19.96 -4.32 6.66
N ILE A 194 19.06 -4.26 7.64
CA ILE A 194 18.04 -3.21 7.79
C ILE A 194 18.27 -2.50 9.12
N THR A 195 18.20 -1.18 9.09
CA THR A 195 18.19 -0.33 10.28
C THR A 195 16.92 0.50 10.28
N VAL A 196 16.17 0.41 11.37
CA VAL A 196 15.02 1.26 11.66
C VAL A 196 15.36 2.13 12.87
N THR A 197 15.40 3.44 12.66
CA THR A 197 15.58 4.42 13.74
C THR A 197 14.27 5.14 13.98
N ILE A 198 13.87 5.22 15.24
CA ILE A 198 12.64 5.88 15.67
C ILE A 198 12.98 6.94 16.70
N ASP A 199 12.50 8.16 16.46
CA ASP A 199 12.51 9.25 17.41
C ASP A 199 11.07 9.51 17.88
N GLN A 200 10.87 9.63 19.20
CA GLN A 200 9.60 10.04 19.76
C GLN A 200 9.73 11.12 20.83
N SER A 201 8.82 12.07 20.82
CA SER A 201 8.78 13.16 21.81
C SER A 201 8.48 12.68 23.24
N ARG A 202 7.77 11.56 23.37
CA ARG A 202 7.31 10.97 24.62
C ARG A 202 7.98 9.62 24.88
N LYS A 203 8.80 9.54 25.92
CA LYS A 203 9.55 8.32 26.28
C LYS A 203 8.68 7.20 26.86
N ASP A 204 7.48 7.54 27.30
CA ASP A 204 6.50 6.68 27.95
C ASP A 204 5.55 5.97 26.98
N TRP A 205 5.71 6.23 25.68
CA TRP A 205 5.05 5.46 24.63
C TRP A 205 5.85 4.20 24.30
N GLN A 206 5.16 3.06 24.28
CA GLN A 206 5.73 1.76 23.92
C GLN A 206 5.74 1.56 22.42
N LEU A 207 6.86 1.07 21.90
CA LEU A 207 7.04 0.68 20.51
C LEU A 207 7.10 -0.85 20.44
N ALA A 208 6.25 -1.45 19.61
CA ALA A 208 6.31 -2.88 19.28
C ALA A 208 6.75 -3.02 17.82
N LEU A 209 8.04 -3.29 17.62
CA LEU A 209 8.62 -3.45 16.28
C LEU A 209 8.55 -4.92 15.88
N SER A 210 7.90 -5.20 14.74
CA SER A 210 7.65 -6.55 14.26
C SER A 210 8.13 -6.73 12.82
N PHE A 211 8.73 -7.88 12.53
CA PHE A 211 9.14 -8.28 11.19
C PHE A 211 8.72 -9.73 10.91
N PRO A 212 8.60 -10.16 9.64
CA PRO A 212 8.23 -11.53 9.32
C PRO A 212 9.14 -12.56 10.01
N LYS A 213 8.51 -13.56 10.63
CA LYS A 213 9.22 -14.61 11.37
C LYS A 213 10.21 -15.35 10.47
N GLY A 214 11.41 -15.63 10.99
CA GLY A 214 12.42 -16.43 10.31
C GLY A 214 13.14 -15.73 9.17
N GLN A 215 12.92 -14.42 8.98
CA GLN A 215 13.60 -13.64 7.94
C GLN A 215 14.98 -13.14 8.38
N TYR A 216 15.21 -12.92 9.68
CA TYR A 216 16.44 -12.31 10.19
C TYR A 216 17.12 -13.19 11.24
N ARG A 217 18.45 -13.33 11.15
CA ARG A 217 19.26 -14.14 12.08
C ARG A 217 19.75 -13.36 13.29
N THR A 218 19.93 -12.06 13.12
CA THR A 218 20.46 -11.18 14.17
C THR A 218 19.55 -9.98 14.34
N TRP A 219 19.15 -9.75 15.59
CA TRP A 219 18.44 -8.56 16.03
C TRP A 219 19.32 -7.80 17.01
N ARG A 220 19.50 -6.50 16.80
CA ARG A 220 20.14 -5.61 17.77
C ARG A 220 19.23 -4.43 18.06
N LEU A 221 18.87 -4.26 19.33
CA LEU A 221 18.14 -3.10 19.81
C LEU A 221 19.14 -2.17 20.52
N ASN A 222 19.29 -0.94 20.02
CA ASN A 222 20.24 0.05 20.53
C ASN A 222 21.67 -0.52 20.65
N GLY A 223 22.11 -1.25 19.63
CA GLY A 223 23.43 -1.91 19.57
C GLY A 223 23.56 -3.20 20.39
N GLN A 224 22.57 -3.56 21.22
CA GLN A 224 22.61 -4.78 22.02
C GLN A 224 21.89 -5.91 21.30
N ARG A 225 22.53 -7.08 21.19
CA ARG A 225 21.90 -8.26 20.60
C ARG A 225 20.73 -8.73 21.48
N ILE A 226 19.59 -8.95 20.86
CA ILE A 226 18.36 -9.42 21.52
C ILE A 226 17.79 -10.63 20.77
N ASN A 227 16.92 -11.38 21.45
CA ASN A 227 16.12 -12.42 20.84
C ASN A 227 14.68 -11.91 20.77
N PRO A 228 14.06 -11.82 19.58
CA PRO A 228 12.68 -11.40 19.46
C PRO A 228 11.73 -12.48 19.99
N GLU A 229 10.53 -12.06 20.38
CA GLU A 229 9.43 -12.97 20.71
C GLU A 229 8.62 -13.31 19.46
N ILE A 230 8.07 -14.52 19.39
CA ILE A 230 7.20 -14.91 18.27
C ILE A 230 5.77 -14.49 18.59
N VAL A 231 5.19 -13.62 17.75
CA VAL A 231 3.83 -13.13 17.87
C VAL A 231 3.09 -13.38 16.55
N GLY A 232 2.33 -14.47 16.49
CA GLY A 232 1.65 -14.89 15.26
C GLY A 232 2.65 -15.16 14.11
N PRO A 233 2.52 -14.52 12.94
CA PRO A 233 3.45 -14.67 11.82
C PRO A 233 4.72 -13.79 11.94
N TYR A 234 4.89 -13.08 13.05
CA TYR A 234 5.98 -12.12 13.23
C TYR A 234 6.95 -12.52 14.35
N GLU A 235 8.17 -12.02 14.23
CA GLU A 235 9.13 -11.83 15.33
C GLU A 235 9.04 -10.37 15.79
N GLN A 236 8.89 -10.16 17.10
CA GLN A 236 8.62 -8.85 17.69
C GLN A 236 9.62 -8.52 18.81
N VAL A 237 9.99 -7.25 18.90
CA VAL A 237 10.67 -6.67 20.07
C VAL A 237 9.89 -5.46 20.59
N GLU A 238 9.82 -5.33 21.90
CA GLU A 238 9.26 -4.13 22.55
C GLU A 238 10.38 -3.19 22.99
N ALA A 239 10.18 -1.90 22.77
CA ALA A 239 11.13 -0.85 23.13
C ALA A 239 10.41 0.39 23.68
N ASN A 240 11.12 1.18 24.48
CA ASN A 240 10.68 2.46 25.01
C ASN A 240 11.83 3.46 24.92
N GLY A 241 11.55 4.75 25.08
CA GLY A 241 12.57 5.81 25.08
C GLY A 241 12.37 6.83 23.98
N LYS A 242 13.16 7.91 24.01
CA LYS A 242 13.06 8.98 23.00
C LYS A 242 13.67 8.62 21.65
N GLN A 243 14.66 7.76 21.67
CA GLN A 243 15.35 7.28 20.48
C GLN A 243 15.50 5.77 20.61
N VAL A 244 15.08 5.05 19.57
CA VAL A 244 15.18 3.60 19.46
C VAL A 244 15.78 3.27 18.12
N GLU A 245 16.77 2.40 18.09
CA GLU A 245 17.35 1.86 16.87
C GLU A 245 17.23 0.34 16.89
N LEU A 246 16.66 -0.21 15.82
CA LEU A 246 16.61 -1.64 15.58
C LEU A 246 17.43 -1.95 14.32
N GLU A 247 18.46 -2.77 14.48
CA GLU A 247 19.24 -3.34 13.38
C GLU A 247 18.89 -4.83 13.22
N LEU A 248 18.65 -5.23 11.99
CA LEU A 248 18.31 -6.59 11.57
C LEU A 248 19.27 -7.05 10.49
N VAL A 249 19.72 -8.30 10.56
CA VAL A 249 20.59 -8.91 9.54
C VAL A 249 20.06 -10.30 9.18
N GLN A 250 19.91 -10.57 7.88
CA GLN A 250 19.43 -11.86 7.34
C GLN A 250 20.42 -13.02 7.48
#